data_AF-A0AAV2SUZ1-F1
#
_entry.id   AF-A0AAV2SUZ1-F1
#
_cell.length_a   1.000
_cell.length_b   1.000
_cell.length_c   1.000
_cell.angle_alpha   90.00
_cell.angle_beta   90.00
_cell.angle_gamma   90.00
#
_symmetry.space_group_name_H-M   'P 1'
#
loop_
_entity.id
_entity.type
_entity.pdbx_description
1 polymer ?
#
loop_
_entity_poly.entity_id
_entity_poly.type
_entity_poly.pdbx_seq_one_letter_code
_entity_poly.pdbx_strand_id
1 'polypeptide(L)'
;YFTSNSHLVHHLRTHTGEKPYKCSQCDKCFARNSSLIEHQRIHTGENPYNCSHCNKSFSSASNLKKHSIVHTGEKPYQCSYCGKCFAKKDVLVEHQIIHTG
;
A
#
# COMPACT_ATOMS: atom_id res chain seq x y z
N TYR A 1 11.61 -2.97 -18.23
CA TYR A 1 13.01 -3.38 -17.99
C TYR A 1 13.13 -3.87 -16.55
N PHE A 2 13.57 -5.11 -16.33
CA PHE A 2 13.76 -5.69 -14.99
C PHE A 2 15.25 -5.88 -14.73
N THR A 3 15.72 -5.46 -13.56
CA THR A 3 17.14 -5.54 -13.18
C THR A 3 17.54 -6.90 -12.61
N SER A 4 16.58 -7.80 -12.34
CA SER A 4 16.84 -9.15 -11.86
C SER A 4 15.76 -10.13 -12.32
N ASN A 5 16.14 -11.42 -12.38
CA ASN A 5 15.20 -12.50 -12.71
C ASN A 5 14.09 -12.63 -11.66
N SER A 6 14.41 -12.49 -10.36
CA SER A 6 13.41 -12.55 -9.29
C SER A 6 12.34 -11.47 -9.42
N HIS A 7 12.71 -10.25 -9.83
CA HIS A 7 11.76 -9.18 -10.12
C HIS A 7 10.90 -9.49 -11.34
N LEU A 8 11.47 -10.07 -12.39
CA LEU A 8 10.72 -10.50 -13.58
C LEU A 8 9.69 -11.59 -13.23
N VAL A 9 10.11 -12.67 -12.57
CA VAL A 9 9.20 -13.78 -12.19
C VAL A 9 8.04 -13.26 -11.36
N HIS A 10 8.35 -12.41 -10.39
CA HIS A 10 7.33 -11.82 -9.55
C HIS A 10 6.40 -10.87 -10.34
N HIS A 11 6.93 -10.06 -11.25
CA HIS A 11 6.08 -9.28 -12.15
C HIS A 11 5.16 -10.17 -12.99
N LEU A 12 5.65 -11.30 -13.53
CA LEU A 12 4.81 -12.21 -14.32
C LEU A 12 3.60 -12.73 -13.55
N ARG A 13 3.71 -12.92 -12.22
CA ARG A 13 2.57 -13.29 -11.36
C ARG A 13 1.41 -12.28 -11.39
N THR A 14 1.66 -11.02 -11.75
CA THR A 14 0.58 -10.03 -11.90
C THR A 14 -0.24 -10.24 -13.15
N HIS A 15 0.31 -10.91 -14.17
CA HIS A 15 -0.40 -11.27 -15.40
C HIS A 15 -1.10 -12.62 -15.28
N THR A 16 -0.43 -13.60 -14.67
CA THR A 16 -0.98 -14.96 -14.52
C THR A 16 -1.96 -15.11 -13.36
N GLY A 17 -1.91 -14.21 -12.38
CA GLY A 17 -2.68 -14.31 -11.15
C GLY A 17 -2.15 -15.36 -10.16
N GLU A 18 -0.98 -15.94 -10.42
CA GLU A 18 -0.37 -16.96 -9.56
C GLU A 18 -0.10 -16.42 -8.15
N LYS A 19 -0.60 -17.13 -7.14
CA LYS A 19 -0.50 -16.76 -5.72
C LYS A 19 0.01 -17.95 -4.90
N PRO A 20 1.32 -18.27 -4.95
CA PRO A 20 1.85 -19.49 -4.37
C PRO A 20 1.87 -19.48 -2.83
N TYR A 21 1.73 -18.32 -2.19
CA TYR A 21 1.83 -18.19 -0.74
C TYR A 21 0.44 -18.21 -0.11
N LYS A 22 0.02 -19.36 0.43
CA LYS A 22 -1.28 -19.53 1.11
C LYS A 22 -1.20 -19.20 2.60
N CYS A 23 -2.21 -18.51 3.12
CA CYS A 23 -2.37 -18.33 4.56
C CYS A 23 -2.81 -19.64 5.23
N SER A 24 -2.21 -19.99 6.36
CA SER A 24 -2.60 -21.18 7.13
C SER A 24 -3.88 -20.98 7.95
N GLN A 25 -4.28 -19.73 8.18
CA GLN A 25 -5.41 -19.36 9.05
C GLN A 25 -6.66 -18.92 8.29
N CYS A 26 -6.58 -18.75 6.96
CA CYS A 26 -7.71 -18.46 6.09
C CYS A 26 -7.40 -18.82 4.63
N ASP A 27 -8.39 -18.74 3.74
CA ASP A 27 -8.22 -19.11 2.32
C ASP A 27 -7.53 -18.06 1.45
N LYS A 28 -6.95 -17.01 2.04
CA LYS A 28 -6.25 -15.97 1.26
C LYS A 28 -4.89 -16.46 0.80
N CYS A 29 -4.62 -16.24 -0.49
CA CYS A 29 -3.33 -16.50 -1.12
C CYS A 29 -2.69 -15.19 -1.63
N PHE A 30 -1.36 -15.15 -1.64
CA PHE A 30 -0.56 -13.99 -1.99
C PHE A 30 0.48 -14.33 -3.05
N ALA A 31 0.82 -13.35 -3.90
CA ALA A 31 1.85 -13.48 -4.93
C ALA A 31 3.29 -13.32 -4.38
N ARG A 32 3.42 -12.74 -3.17
CA ARG A 32 4.70 -12.47 -2.47
C ARG A 32 4.66 -13.04 -1.06
N ASN A 33 5.77 -13.59 -0.60
CA ASN A 33 5.92 -14.07 0.78
C ASN A 33 5.80 -12.93 1.80
N SER A 34 6.41 -11.77 1.51
CA SER A 34 6.33 -10.60 2.40
C SER A 34 4.88 -10.12 2.61
N SER A 35 4.04 -10.20 1.58
CA SER A 35 2.62 -9.88 1.69
C SER A 35 1.84 -10.89 2.53
N LEU A 36 2.21 -12.18 2.48
CA LEU A 36 1.65 -13.19 3.37
C LEU A 36 2.03 -12.91 4.84
N ILE A 37 3.31 -12.60 5.11
CA ILE A 37 3.78 -12.29 6.47
C ILE A 37 3.07 -11.06 7.03
N GLU A 38 2.96 -9.97 6.25
CA GLU A 38 2.20 -8.79 6.64
C GLU A 38 0.73 -9.13 6.91
N HIS A 39 0.13 -9.96 6.05
CA HIS A 39 -1.24 -10.41 6.23
C HIS A 39 -1.44 -11.23 7.51
N GLN A 40 -0.52 -12.11 7.86
CA GLN A 40 -0.64 -12.95 9.07
C GLN A 40 -0.76 -12.11 10.36
N ARG A 41 -0.25 -10.88 10.36
CA ARG A 41 -0.42 -9.94 11.47
C ARG A 41 -1.87 -9.60 11.79
N ILE A 42 -2.79 -9.71 10.82
CA ILE A 42 -4.21 -9.50 11.11
C ILE A 42 -4.78 -10.58 12.04
N HIS A 43 -4.20 -11.78 11.99
CA HIS A 43 -4.65 -12.89 12.82
C HIS A 43 -4.03 -12.83 14.22
N THR A 44 -2.78 -12.35 14.32
CA THR A 44 -2.09 -12.20 15.60
C THR A 44 -2.41 -10.89 16.32
N GLY A 45 -2.91 -9.89 15.59
CA GLY A 45 -3.10 -8.52 16.11
C GLY A 45 -1.79 -7.72 16.23
N GLU A 46 -0.67 -8.23 15.71
CA GLU A 46 0.64 -7.58 15.82
C GLU A 46 0.67 -6.28 14.99
N ASN A 47 1.01 -5.17 15.64
CA ASN A 47 1.15 -3.86 15.00
C ASN A 47 2.53 -3.26 15.33
N PRO A 48 3.60 -3.70 14.66
CA PRO A 48 4.97 -3.33 15.05
C PRO A 48 5.34 -1.88 14.72
N TYR A 49 4.52 -1.18 13.93
CA TYR A 49 4.80 0.18 13.49
C TYR A 49 3.98 1.19 14.29
N ASN A 50 4.60 1.79 15.31
CA ASN A 50 3.96 2.78 16.18
C ASN A 50 4.08 4.20 15.61
N CYS A 51 3.03 5.00 15.74
CA CYS A 51 3.08 6.42 15.46
C CYS A 51 3.81 7.16 16.59
N SER A 52 4.72 8.07 16.25
CA SER A 52 5.41 8.93 17.21
C SER A 52 4.56 10.10 17.73
N HIS A 53 3.46 10.42 17.04
CA HIS A 53 2.61 11.57 17.36
C HIS A 53 1.30 11.18 18.07
N CYS A 54 0.94 9.89 18.10
CA CYS A 54 -0.25 9.39 18.78
C CYS A 54 -0.13 7.90 19.14
N ASN A 55 -1.05 7.38 19.94
CA ASN A 55 -1.04 5.98 20.40
C ASN A 55 -1.54 4.96 19.36
N LYS A 56 -1.49 5.29 18.05
CA LYS A 56 -1.91 4.37 16.99
C LYS A 56 -0.73 3.54 16.50
N SER A 57 -0.99 2.26 16.28
CA SER A 57 -0.04 1.30 15.74
C SER A 57 -0.60 0.65 14.48
N PHE A 58 0.30 0.27 13.57
CA PHE A 58 -0.05 -0.28 12.26
C PHE A 58 0.68 -1.59 11.99
N SER A 59 0.05 -2.45 11.19
CA SER A 59 0.61 -3.73 10.76
C SER A 59 1.69 -3.59 9.68
N SER A 60 1.80 -2.43 9.02
CA SER A 60 2.84 -2.14 8.04
C SER A 60 3.34 -0.71 8.02
N ALA A 61 4.62 -0.55 7.64
CA ALA A 61 5.29 0.75 7.54
C ALA A 61 4.60 1.69 6.54
N SER A 62 4.10 1.16 5.43
CA SER A 62 3.38 1.95 4.42
C SER A 62 2.08 2.54 4.98
N ASN A 63 1.38 1.81 5.84
CA ASN A 63 0.17 2.31 6.51
C ASN A 63 0.52 3.39 7.53
N LEU A 64 1.58 3.22 8.32
CA LEU A 64 2.09 4.26 9.22
C LEU A 64 2.48 5.53 8.45
N LYS A 65 3.19 5.41 7.32
CA LYS A 65 3.59 6.57 6.48
C LYS A 65 2.38 7.30 5.90
N LYS A 66 1.33 6.59 5.47
CA LYS A 66 0.09 7.22 5.03
C LYS A 66 -0.61 7.93 6.19
N HIS A 67 -0.57 7.33 7.36
CA HIS A 67 -1.14 7.93 8.57
C HIS A 67 -0.37 9.18 9.00
N SER A 68 0.97 9.21 8.94
CA SER A 68 1.74 10.38 9.41
C SER A 68 1.37 11.68 8.68
N ILE A 69 0.82 11.59 7.47
CA ILE A 69 0.30 12.73 6.71
C ILE A 69 -0.79 13.50 7.47
N VAL A 70 -1.60 12.83 8.31
CA VAL A 70 -2.60 13.55 9.12
C VAL A 70 -1.98 14.41 10.22
N HIS A 71 -0.74 14.14 10.61
CA HIS A 71 -0.02 14.96 11.59
C HIS A 71 0.80 16.07 10.92
N THR A 72 1.44 15.78 9.78
CA THR A 72 2.29 16.75 9.08
C THR A 72 1.48 17.71 8.20
N GLY A 73 0.27 17.34 7.79
CA GLY A 73 -0.53 18.10 6.83
C GLY A 73 0.05 18.07 5.40
N GLU A 74 1.04 17.22 5.14
CA GLU A 74 1.64 17.09 3.81
C GLU A 74 0.59 16.71 2.76
N LYS A 75 0.75 17.24 1.54
CA LYS A 75 -0.13 16.94 0.41
C LYS A 75 0.72 16.46 -0.77
N PRO A 76 1.21 15.21 -0.73
CA PRO A 76 2.22 14.74 -1.69
C PRO A 76 1.65 14.50 -3.09
N TYR A 77 0.32 14.50 -3.27
CA TYR A 77 -0.32 14.18 -4.53
C TYR A 77 -0.76 15.46 -5.23
N GLN A 78 -0.04 15.88 -6.26
CA GLN A 78 -0.34 17.07 -7.04
C GLN A 78 -1.15 16.74 -8.30
N CYS A 79 -2.18 17.53 -8.58
CA CYS A 79 -2.91 17.49 -9.84
C CYS A 79 -2.08 18.08 -10.98
N SER A 80 -1.86 17.30 -12.02
CA SER A 80 -1.12 17.72 -13.22
C SER A 80 -1.83 18.79 -14.04
N TYR A 81 -3.16 18.89 -13.95
CA TYR A 81 -3.94 19.86 -14.73
C TYR A 81 -4.00 21.24 -14.08
N CYS A 82 -4.08 21.32 -12.74
CA CYS A 82 -4.33 22.58 -12.04
C CYS A 82 -3.37 22.85 -10.86
N GLY A 83 -2.42 21.96 -10.60
CA GLY A 83 -1.42 22.12 -9.54
C GLY A 83 -1.94 21.94 -8.11
N LYS A 84 -3.25 21.69 -7.89
CA LYS A 84 -3.82 21.45 -6.55
C LYS A 84 -3.23 20.19 -5.92
N CYS A 85 -2.84 20.29 -4.65
CA CYS A 85 -2.28 19.18 -3.89
C CYS A 85 -3.31 18.53 -2.96
N PHE A 86 -3.21 17.21 -2.80
CA PHE A 86 -4.09 16.38 -1.99
C PHE A 86 -3.29 15.47 -1.05
N ALA A 87 -3.88 15.17 0.10
CA ALA A 87 -3.29 14.28 1.11
C ALA A 87 -3.39 12.80 0.73
N LYS A 88 -4.37 12.43 -0.11
CA LYS A 88 -4.59 11.04 -0.55
C LYS A 88 -4.73 10.95 -2.06
N LYS A 89 -4.31 9.80 -2.61
CA LYS A 89 -4.26 9.54 -4.07
C LYS A 89 -5.66 9.36 -4.66
N ASP A 90 -6.54 8.65 -3.97
CA ASP A 90 -7.95 8.44 -4.34
C ASP A 90 -8.68 9.77 -4.54
N VAL A 91 -8.49 10.73 -3.63
CA VAL A 91 -9.07 12.08 -3.75
C VAL A 91 -8.49 12.83 -4.96
N LEU A 92 -7.19 12.70 -5.23
CA LEU A 92 -6.59 13.27 -6.44
C LEU A 92 -7.21 12.65 -7.71
N VAL A 93 -7.37 11.33 -7.77
CA VAL A 93 -7.93 10.64 -8.94
C VAL A 93 -9.35 11.10 -9.21
N GLU A 94 -10.19 11.17 -8.17
CA GLU A 94 -11.55 11.71 -8.29
C GLU A 94 -11.54 13.17 -8.77
N HIS A 95 -10.66 14.00 -8.22
CA HIS A 95 -10.50 15.38 -8.67
C HIS A 95 -10.08 15.46 -10.15
N GLN A 96 -9.23 14.57 -10.64
CA GLN A 96 -8.75 14.60 -12.02
C GLN A 96 -9.87 14.35 -13.04
N ILE A 97 -10.95 13.65 -12.67
CA ILE A 97 -12.09 13.37 -13.55
C ILE A 97 -12.75 14.67 -14.03
N ILE A 98 -12.74 15.74 -13.21
CA ILE A 98 -13.35 17.03 -13.58
C ILE A 98 -12.60 17.75 -14.71
N HIS A 99 -11.35 17.37 -15.01
CA HIS A 99 -10.54 18.00 -16.08
C HIS A 99 -10.63 17.23 -17.40
N THR A 100 -11.10 15.98 -17.34
CA THR A 100 -11.23 15.08 -18.49
C THR A 100 -12.67 14.95 -18.97
N GLY A 101 -13.64 15.55 -18.25
CA GLY A 101 -15.03 15.71 -18.66
C GLY A 101 -15.24 17.06 -19.31
#